data_AF-A0A8T4YTF8-F1
#
_entry.id   AF-A0A8T4YTF8-F1
#
_cell.length_a   1.000
_cell.length_b   1.000
_cell.length_c   1.000
_cell.angle_alpha   90.00
_cell.angle_beta   90.00
_cell.angle_gamma   90.00
#
_symmetry.space_group_name_H-M   'P 1'
#
loop_
_entity.id
_entity.type
_entity.pdbx_description
1 polymer ?
#
loop_
_entity_poly.entity_id
_entity_poly.type
_entity_poly.pdbx_seq_one_letter_code
_entity_poly.pdbx_strand_id
1 'polypeptide(L)' 'MILVLVLALVLAVIVIARRYATELAREKAPTALETLNQRYIKGEITREEYLRMKKDLEKP' A
#
# COMPACT_ATOMS: atom_id res chain seq x y z
N MET A 1 11.14 -34.80 19.10
CA MET A 1 9.74 -34.56 18.69
C MET A 1 9.25 -33.16 19.05
N ILE A 2 9.35 -32.69 20.30
CA ILE A 2 8.85 -31.37 20.74
C ILE A 2 9.49 -30.21 19.95
N LEU A 3 10.81 -30.26 19.70
CA LEU A 3 11.53 -29.23 18.94
C LEU A 3 11.00 -29.06 17.51
N VAL A 4 10.62 -30.16 16.85
CA VAL A 4 10.08 -30.15 15.48
C VAL A 4 8.69 -29.53 15.44
N LEU A 5 7.86 -29.79 16.46
CA LEU A 5 6.53 -29.20 16.60
C LEU A 5 6.60 -27.69 16.84
N VAL A 6 7.54 -27.24 17.69
CA VAL A 6 7.77 -25.81 17.92
C VAL A 6 8.24 -25.11 16.64
N LEU A 7 9.18 -25.73 15.91
CA LEU A 7 9.66 -25.17 14.65
C LEU A 7 8.55 -25.07 13.59
N ALA A 8 7.71 -26.09 13.48
CA ALA A 8 6.55 -26.09 12.58
C ALA A 8 5.55 -24.98 12.95
N LEU A 9 5.30 -24.78 14.24
CA LEU A 9 4.41 -23.72 14.73
C LEU A 9 4.94 -22.32 14.41
N VAL A 10 6.24 -22.09 14.65
CA VAL A 10 6.90 -20.81 14.34
C VAL A 10 6.83 -20.51 12.84
N LEU A 11 7.11 -21.50 12.00
CA LEU A 11 7.01 -21.33 10.54
C LEU A 11 5.58 -21.04 10.09
N ALA A 12 4.57 -21.72 10.67
CA ALA A 12 3.16 -21.46 10.37
C ALA A 12 2.77 -20.01 10.71
N VAL A 13 3.17 -19.52 11.89
CA VAL A 13 2.92 -18.12 12.30
C VAL A 13 3.60 -17.13 11.36
N ILE A 14 4.86 -17.38 10.96
CA ILE A 14 5.59 -16.51 10.03
C ILE A 14 4.91 -16.46 8.66
N VAL A 15 4.44 -17.59 8.14
CA VAL A 15 3.76 -17.64 6.84
C VAL A 15 2.46 -16.86 6.88
N ILE A 16 1.67 -17.02 7.94
CA ILE A 16 0.41 -16.28 8.13
C ILE A 16 0.70 -14.77 8.26
N ALA A 17 1.62 -14.37 9.13
CA ALA A 17 1.97 -12.98 9.33
C ALA A 17 2.46 -12.30 8.05
N ARG A 18 3.26 -13.00 7.23
CA ARG A 18 3.72 -12.49 5.93
C ARG A 18 2.58 -12.31 4.93
N ARG A 19 1.60 -13.22 4.89
CA ARG A 19 0.44 -13.07 4.00
C ARG A 19 -0.41 -11.86 4.38
N TYR A 20 -0.71 -11.68 5.67
CA TYR A 20 -1.44 -10.50 6.15
C TYR A 20 -0.69 -9.20 5.89
N ALA A 21 0.63 -9.17 6.11
CA ALA A 21 1.44 -7.98 5.81
C ALA A 21 1.44 -7.61 4.32
N THR A 22 1.39 -8.61 3.44
CA THR A 22 1.35 -8.40 1.98
C THR A 22 -0.03 -7.89 1.52
N GLU A 23 -1.12 -8.33 2.17
CA GLU A 23 -2.47 -7.79 1.91
C GLU A 23 -2.62 -6.35 2.39
N LEU A 24 -2.12 -6.01 3.60
CA LEU A 24 -2.09 -4.61 4.05
C LEU A 24 -1.23 -3.71 3.15
N ALA A 25 -0.13 -4.24 2.60
CA ALA A 25 0.69 -3.51 1.63
C ALA A 25 -0.03 -3.31 0.28
N ARG A 26 -0.94 -4.23 -0.09
CA ARG A 26 -1.77 -4.12 -1.29
C ARG A 26 -2.91 -3.11 -1.13
N GLU A 27 -3.49 -3.00 0.07
CA GLU A 27 -4.42 -1.91 0.40
C GLU A 27 -3.74 -0.54 0.45
N LYS A 28 -2.43 -0.51 0.72
CA LYS A 28 -1.59 0.70 0.68
C LYS A 28 -0.92 0.95 -0.67
N ALA A 29 -1.36 0.34 -1.77
CA ALA A 29 -0.99 0.86 -3.08
C ALA A 29 -1.53 2.30 -3.13
N PRO A 30 -0.67 3.33 -3.20
CA PRO A 30 -1.13 4.70 -3.12
C PRO A 30 -2.13 4.91 -4.23
N THR A 31 -3.32 5.36 -3.86
CA THR A 31 -4.37 5.64 -4.84
C THR A 31 -3.82 6.66 -5.86
N ALA A 32 -4.39 6.68 -7.07
CA ALA A 32 -4.00 7.68 -8.08
C ALA A 32 -4.04 9.12 -7.50
N LEU A 33 -4.98 9.37 -6.59
CA LEU A 33 -5.12 10.63 -5.85
C LEU A 33 -3.96 10.88 -4.88
N GLU A 34 -3.52 9.86 -4.14
CA GLU A 34 -2.42 9.98 -3.17
C GLU A 34 -1.08 10.21 -3.88
N THR A 35 -0.88 9.55 -5.02
CA THR A 35 0.26 9.81 -5.91
C THR A 35 0.23 11.25 -6.43
N LEU A 36 -0.95 11.73 -6.86
CA LEU A 36 -1.13 13.09 -7.36
C LEU A 36 -0.85 14.14 -6.28
N ASN A 37 -1.34 13.92 -5.06
CA ASN A 37 -1.11 14.81 -3.92
C ASN A 37 0.38 14.88 -3.55
N GLN A 38 1.07 13.74 -3.57
CA GLN A 38 2.50 13.69 -3.28
C GLN A 38 3.32 14.52 -4.29
N ARG A 39 2.96 14.49 -5.57
CA ARG A 39 3.63 15.29 -6.62
C ARG A 39 3.38 16.79 -6.46
N TYR A 40 2.17 17.17 -6.06
CA TYR A 40 1.85 18.56 -5.76
C TYR A 40 2.65 19.09 -4.55
N ILE A 41 2.72 18.32 -3.46
CA ILE A 41 3.50 18.70 -2.26
C ILE A 41 4.99 18.83 -2.57
N LYS A 42 5.52 17.97 -3.44
CA LYS A 42 6.90 18.06 -3.92
C LYS A 42 7.15 19.24 -4.88
N GLY A 43 6.10 19.92 -5.34
CA GLY A 43 6.20 20.99 -6.34
C GLY A 43 6.51 20.49 -7.75
N GLU A 44 6.31 19.19 -8.02
CA GLU A 44 6.52 18.59 -9.34
C GLU A 44 5.41 18.96 -10.34
N ILE A 45 4.26 19.41 -9.83
CA ILE A 45 3.12 19.87 -10.62
C ILE A 45 2.56 21.17 -10.05
N THR A 46 2.01 21.99 -10.92
CA THR A 46 1.34 23.23 -10.53
C THR A 46 -0.04 22.96 -9.93
N ARG A 47 -0.59 23.96 -9.24
CA ARG A 47 -1.95 23.91 -8.69
C ARG A 47 -3.02 23.66 -9.77
N GLU A 48 -2.81 24.21 -10.96
CA GLU A 48 -3.74 24.06 -12.09
C GLU A 48 -3.77 22.62 -12.60
N GLU A 49 -2.59 22.02 -12.79
CA GLU A 49 -2.43 20.62 -13.19
C GLU A 49 -3.03 19.68 -12.14
N TYR A 50 -2.75 19.95 -10.85
CA TYR A 50 -3.32 19.19 -9.73
C TYR A 50 -4.86 19.20 -9.75
N LEU A 51 -5.48 20.37 -9.91
CA LEU A 51 -6.94 20.49 -9.92
C LEU A 51 -7.57 19.80 -11.15
N ARG A 52 -6.92 19.87 -12.31
CA ARG A 52 -7.41 19.21 -13.53
C ARG A 52 -7.40 17.70 -13.38
N MET A 53 -6.25 17.15 -12.95
CA MET A 53 -6.08 15.71 -12.74
C MET A 53 -6.97 15.18 -11.61
N LYS A 54 -7.13 15.96 -10.52
CA LYS A 54 -8.04 15.58 -9.43
C LYS A 54 -9.48 15.43 -9.93
N LYS A 55 -9.94 16.36 -10.76
CA LYS A 55 -11.30 16.33 -11.34
C LYS A 55 -11.50 15.15 -12.29
N ASP A 56 -10.45 14.76 -13.01
CA ASP A 56 -10.47 13.58 -13.88
C ASP A 56 -10.55 12.28 -13.07
N LEU A 57 -9.92 12.23 -11.88
CA LEU A 57 -9.97 11.10 -10.95
C LEU A 57 -11.27 10.99 -10.14
N GLU A 58 -12.03 12.09 -9.98
CA GLU A 58 -13.32 12.10 -9.29
C GLU A 58 -14.50 11.64 -10.18
N LYS A 59 -14.28 11.47 -11.49
CA LYS A 59 -15.28 10.93 -12.41
C LYS A 59 -15.08 9.41 -12.56
N PRO A 60 -16.07 8.58 -12.15
CA PRO A 60 -16.00 7.13 -12.28
C PRO A 60 -16.03 6.66 -13.74
#